data_AF-A0A3D6DQ39-F1
#
_entry.id   AF-A0A3D6DQ39-F1
#
_cell.length_a   1.000
_cell.length_b   1.000
_cell.length_c   1.000
_cell.angle_alpha   90.00
_cell.angle_beta   90.00
_cell.angle_gamma   90.00
#
_symmetry.space_group_name_H-M   'P 1'
#
loop_
_entity.id
_entity.type
_entity.pdbx_description
1 polymer ?
#
loop_
_entity_poly.entity_id
_entity_poly.type
_entity_poly.pdbx_seq_one_letter_code
_entity_poly.pdbx_strand_id
1 'polypeptide(L)'
;MTTLISFLGKGDPRKGYRTATYRFNADVAYTETFFGLALTKFLKPDRLIVLGTPSSMWEIFFDREGVEGDAMLPLIDAVAAGKVDDHLLERPRQQLADKLGIRVDCLLIRYACDEAEQADILRRLAAVLQPGEHLWIDVTHGFRHLPMLALVAARYLARVVRVEVEEIYYGALEMTPPAPGSETPVLKLRGLLSMLDWVDALATYDKDGDYGVFAPLLVKDGMDERRAEWLATAAYSERTSNTKFAGEMLRKVFDSIETHDGPLGGLFRETLKERIGWFRELKSYDRELSLADAYFKRSDYLRAATFLYESFVTRACYIEKCGDTDAQERDKVYDRARKQTPAVGKLKNLRNALAHGVRSHGERADESARTIANEISLRKVLKDLRNKLF
;
A
#
# COMPACT_ATOMS: atom_id res chain seq x y z
N MET A 1 -10.90 -16.68 -10.40
CA MET A 1 -9.81 -17.54 -10.90
C MET A 1 -8.64 -17.42 -9.94
N THR A 2 -8.07 -18.55 -9.54
CA THR A 2 -6.92 -18.63 -8.62
C THR A 2 -5.67 -19.07 -9.38
N THR A 3 -4.56 -18.36 -9.18
CA THR A 3 -3.30 -18.60 -9.88
C THR A 3 -2.15 -18.74 -8.88
N LEU A 4 -1.40 -19.84 -8.98
CA LEU A 4 -0.14 -20.03 -8.26
C LEU A 4 1.04 -19.67 -9.19
N ILE A 5 1.88 -18.72 -8.78
CA ILE A 5 3.17 -18.44 -9.40
C ILE A 5 4.25 -19.14 -8.57
N SER A 6 5.06 -19.99 -9.20
CA SER A 6 6.19 -20.64 -8.52
C SER A 6 7.48 -20.46 -9.32
N PHE A 7 8.51 -19.96 -8.64
CA PHE A 7 9.83 -19.79 -9.26
C PHE A 7 10.53 -21.14 -9.41
N LEU A 8 11.20 -21.34 -10.54
CA LEU A 8 12.07 -22.47 -10.84
C LEU A 8 13.52 -21.96 -10.91
N GLY A 9 14.38 -22.50 -10.06
CA GLY A 9 15.81 -22.21 -10.02
C GLY A 9 16.67 -23.26 -10.74
N LYS A 10 17.97 -23.29 -10.46
CA LYS A 10 18.95 -24.16 -11.14
C LYS A 10 19.16 -25.54 -10.49
N GLY A 11 18.79 -25.70 -9.21
CA GLY A 11 18.93 -26.97 -8.46
C GLY A 11 20.35 -27.57 -8.48
N ASP A 12 20.48 -28.82 -8.05
CA ASP A 12 21.67 -29.63 -8.35
C ASP A 12 21.62 -30.11 -9.82
N PRO A 13 22.66 -29.93 -10.64
CA PRO A 13 22.62 -30.28 -12.06
C PRO A 13 22.40 -31.77 -12.37
N ARG A 14 22.55 -32.66 -11.39
CA ARG A 14 22.33 -34.11 -11.55
C ARG A 14 21.15 -34.60 -10.76
N LYS A 15 20.91 -34.01 -9.58
CA LYS A 15 19.92 -34.47 -8.60
C LYS A 15 18.73 -33.54 -8.47
N GLY A 16 18.67 -32.41 -9.16
CA GLY A 16 17.63 -31.40 -9.01
C GLY A 16 17.51 -30.92 -7.57
N TYR A 17 16.28 -30.67 -7.13
CA TYR A 17 16.01 -30.35 -5.73
C TYR A 17 16.00 -31.59 -4.83
N ARG A 18 16.40 -31.37 -3.58
CA ARG A 18 16.29 -32.36 -2.51
C ARG A 18 14.81 -32.58 -2.17
N THR A 19 14.39 -33.83 -2.09
CA THR A 19 13.06 -34.20 -1.59
C THR A 19 12.89 -33.73 -0.14
N ALA A 20 11.75 -33.10 0.15
CA ALA A 20 11.39 -32.69 1.50
C ALA A 20 9.90 -32.93 1.76
N THR A 21 9.54 -33.20 3.01
CA THR A 21 8.15 -33.30 3.45
C THR A 21 7.72 -31.96 4.02
N TYR A 22 6.93 -31.20 3.27
CA TYR A 22 6.49 -29.86 3.62
C TYR A 22 5.22 -29.89 4.46
N ARG A 23 5.25 -29.31 5.66
CA ARG A 23 4.15 -29.24 6.61
C ARG A 23 3.38 -27.93 6.44
N PHE A 24 2.13 -28.00 5.96
CA PHE A 24 1.28 -26.84 5.67
C PHE A 24 0.40 -26.43 6.85
N ASN A 25 -0.08 -27.42 7.60
CA ASN A 25 -0.86 -27.27 8.84
C ASN A 25 -0.77 -28.56 9.66
N ALA A 26 -1.40 -28.61 10.84
CA ALA A 26 -1.32 -29.75 11.76
C ALA A 26 -1.55 -31.12 11.10
N ASP A 27 -2.44 -31.21 10.10
CA ASP A 27 -2.87 -32.48 9.52
C ASP A 27 -2.30 -32.75 8.12
N VAL A 28 -1.85 -31.71 7.41
CA VAL A 28 -1.44 -31.80 6.00
C VAL A 28 0.05 -31.60 5.81
N ALA A 29 0.69 -32.62 5.25
CA ALA A 29 2.03 -32.54 4.69
C ALA A 29 2.11 -33.24 3.34
N TYR A 30 2.97 -32.72 2.46
CA TYR A 30 3.25 -33.32 1.17
C TYR A 30 4.76 -33.48 0.96
N THR A 31 5.17 -34.66 0.52
CA THR A 31 6.55 -34.95 0.16
C THR A 31 6.75 -34.65 -1.31
N GLU A 32 7.58 -33.65 -1.61
CA GLU A 32 7.87 -33.20 -2.96
C GLU A 32 9.32 -32.79 -3.14
N THR A 33 9.78 -32.76 -4.39
CA THR A 33 11.08 -32.17 -4.73
C THR A 33 10.95 -30.70 -5.11
N PHE A 34 9.85 -30.33 -5.79
CA PHE A 34 9.54 -28.96 -6.14
C PHE A 34 8.35 -28.47 -5.32
N PHE A 35 8.57 -27.41 -4.53
CA PHE A 35 7.59 -26.94 -3.55
C PHE A 35 6.31 -26.39 -4.22
N GLY A 36 6.42 -25.82 -5.42
CA GLY A 36 5.26 -25.39 -6.21
C GLY A 36 4.25 -26.51 -6.47
N LEU A 37 4.68 -27.77 -6.59
CA LEU A 37 3.76 -28.92 -6.74
C LEU A 37 3.11 -29.29 -5.41
N ALA A 38 3.83 -29.21 -4.29
CA ALA A 38 3.24 -29.39 -2.96
C ALA A 38 2.14 -28.35 -2.71
N LEU A 39 2.40 -27.09 -3.07
CA LEU A 39 1.41 -26.01 -3.04
C LEU A 39 0.25 -26.26 -3.99
N THR A 40 0.50 -26.76 -5.20
CA THR A 40 -0.58 -27.09 -6.15
C THR A 40 -1.53 -28.13 -5.57
N LYS A 41 -1.00 -29.16 -4.89
CA LYS A 41 -1.81 -30.17 -4.17
C LYS A 41 -2.61 -29.58 -3.02
N PHE A 42 -1.99 -28.69 -2.24
CA PHE A 42 -2.60 -28.07 -1.07
C PHE A 42 -3.67 -27.02 -1.44
N LEU A 43 -3.35 -26.11 -2.34
CA LEU A 43 -4.17 -24.96 -2.72
C LEU A 43 -5.20 -25.27 -3.81
N LYS A 44 -4.91 -26.25 -4.67
CA LYS A 44 -5.72 -26.61 -5.85
C LYS A 44 -6.07 -25.39 -6.73
N PRO A 45 -5.06 -24.65 -7.23
CA PRO A 45 -5.29 -23.46 -8.05
C PRO A 45 -5.93 -23.84 -9.40
N ASP A 46 -6.66 -22.90 -10.00
CA ASP A 46 -7.14 -23.04 -11.39
C ASP A 46 -5.98 -23.05 -12.40
N ARG A 47 -4.88 -22.38 -12.04
CA ARG A 47 -3.69 -22.21 -12.88
C ARG A 47 -2.39 -22.24 -12.09
N LEU A 48 -1.38 -22.92 -12.64
CA LEU A 48 0.02 -22.85 -12.22
C LEU A 48 0.83 -22.09 -13.27
N ILE A 49 1.57 -21.05 -12.86
CA ILE A 49 2.60 -20.41 -13.68
C ILE A 49 3.97 -20.77 -13.10
N VAL A 50 4.77 -21.49 -13.87
CA VAL A 50 6.17 -21.80 -13.52
C VAL A 50 7.05 -20.72 -14.12
N LEU A 51 7.70 -19.92 -13.26
CA LEU A 51 8.63 -18.85 -13.68
C LEU A 51 10.07 -19.33 -13.61
N GLY A 52 10.79 -19.35 -14.71
CA GLY A 52 12.21 -19.74 -14.69
C GLY A 52 13.06 -18.98 -15.70
N THR A 53 14.37 -18.99 -15.50
CA THR A 53 15.31 -18.44 -16.47
C THR A 53 15.66 -19.48 -17.53
N PRO A 54 16.34 -19.09 -18.63
CA PRO A 54 16.84 -20.07 -19.60
C PRO A 54 17.83 -21.10 -19.05
N SER A 55 18.35 -20.89 -17.84
CA SER A 55 19.24 -21.84 -17.14
C SER A 55 18.60 -22.52 -15.94
N SER A 56 17.29 -22.37 -15.74
CA SER A 56 16.57 -23.12 -14.71
C SER A 56 16.53 -24.61 -15.08
N MET A 57 16.33 -25.47 -14.08
CA MET A 57 16.35 -26.93 -14.22
C MET A 57 15.08 -27.50 -14.89
N TRP A 58 14.65 -26.90 -16.00
CA TRP A 58 13.44 -27.26 -16.73
C TRP A 58 13.41 -28.75 -17.09
N GLU A 59 14.52 -29.27 -17.60
CA GLU A 59 14.71 -30.65 -17.99
C GLU A 59 14.52 -31.62 -16.82
N ILE A 60 15.13 -31.35 -15.66
CA ILE A 60 15.01 -32.22 -14.48
C ILE A 60 13.60 -32.09 -13.87
N PHE A 61 13.01 -30.89 -13.91
CA PHE A 61 11.66 -30.66 -13.42
C PHE A 61 10.64 -31.47 -14.20
N PHE A 62 10.65 -31.41 -15.54
CA PHE A 62 9.71 -32.15 -16.38
C PHE A 62 9.96 -33.65 -16.36
N ASP A 63 11.22 -34.10 -16.39
CA ASP A 63 11.59 -35.53 -16.33
C ASP A 63 11.00 -36.20 -15.07
N ARG A 64 11.14 -35.55 -13.90
CA ARG A 64 10.57 -36.06 -12.65
C ARG A 64 9.05 -36.12 -12.63
N GLU A 65 8.42 -35.24 -13.40
CA GLU A 65 6.98 -35.25 -13.57
C GLU A 65 6.51 -36.25 -14.64
N GLY A 66 7.39 -37.12 -15.14
CA GLY A 66 7.04 -38.15 -16.12
C GLY A 66 6.64 -37.56 -17.47
N VAL A 67 7.16 -36.37 -17.78
CA VAL A 67 7.05 -35.80 -19.11
C VAL A 67 8.02 -36.54 -20.01
N GLU A 68 7.50 -37.53 -20.72
CA GLU A 68 8.29 -38.37 -21.62
C GLU A 68 8.17 -37.91 -23.08
N GLY A 69 9.25 -38.05 -23.85
CA GLY A 69 9.21 -37.92 -25.30
C GLY A 69 10.47 -37.34 -25.95
N ASP A 70 10.41 -37.27 -27.28
CA ASP A 70 11.33 -36.60 -28.20
C ASP A 70 11.60 -35.12 -27.87
N ALA A 71 10.70 -34.46 -27.12
CA ALA A 71 10.86 -33.07 -26.70
C ALA A 71 11.91 -32.85 -25.59
N MET A 72 12.28 -33.89 -24.83
CA MET A 72 13.19 -33.74 -23.70
C MET A 72 14.66 -33.58 -24.11
N LEU A 73 15.09 -34.26 -25.18
CA LEU A 73 16.47 -34.18 -25.68
C LEU A 73 16.87 -32.74 -26.07
N PRO A 74 16.11 -32.02 -26.93
CA PRO A 74 16.41 -30.63 -27.25
C PRO A 74 16.39 -29.70 -26.03
N LEU A 75 15.50 -29.97 -25.06
CA LEU A 75 15.40 -29.16 -23.84
C LEU A 75 16.65 -29.32 -22.96
N ILE A 76 17.16 -30.55 -22.78
CA ILE A 76 18.40 -30.82 -22.04
C ILE A 76 19.56 -30.02 -22.62
N ASP A 77 19.76 -30.08 -23.94
CA ASP A 77 20.83 -29.36 -24.63
C ASP A 77 20.68 -27.83 -24.48
N ALA A 78 19.44 -27.33 -24.59
CA ALA A 78 19.15 -25.92 -24.44
C ALA A 78 19.38 -25.40 -23.01
N VAL A 79 19.02 -26.17 -21.98
CA VAL A 79 19.31 -25.81 -20.58
C VAL A 79 20.83 -25.77 -20.34
N ALA A 80 21.55 -26.79 -20.81
CA ALA A 80 23.01 -26.84 -20.69
C ALA A 80 23.69 -25.63 -21.38
N ALA A 81 23.13 -25.16 -22.49
CA ALA A 81 23.60 -23.97 -23.21
C ALA A 81 23.05 -22.64 -22.65
N GLY A 82 22.10 -22.65 -21.71
CA GLY A 82 21.41 -21.46 -21.21
C GLY A 82 20.58 -20.73 -22.28
N LYS A 83 20.01 -21.48 -23.23
CA LYS A 83 19.32 -20.99 -24.44
C LYS A 83 17.90 -21.53 -24.59
N VAL A 84 17.26 -21.93 -23.49
CA VAL A 84 15.84 -22.33 -23.52
C VAL A 84 15.00 -21.16 -24.02
N ASP A 85 14.07 -21.47 -24.93
CA ASP A 85 13.07 -20.55 -25.45
C ASP A 85 11.65 -21.09 -25.22
N ASP A 86 10.64 -20.27 -25.49
CA ASP A 86 9.24 -20.61 -25.19
C ASP A 86 8.75 -21.83 -25.99
N HIS A 87 9.28 -22.06 -27.21
CA HIS A 87 8.86 -23.19 -28.05
C HIS A 87 9.29 -24.54 -27.45
N LEU A 88 10.48 -24.59 -26.87
CA LEU A 88 10.99 -25.80 -26.21
C LEU A 88 10.17 -26.21 -24.97
N LEU A 89 9.45 -25.27 -24.35
CA LEU A 89 8.64 -25.53 -23.17
C LEU A 89 7.21 -25.94 -23.50
N GLU A 90 6.74 -25.73 -24.73
CA GLU A 90 5.31 -25.84 -25.06
C GLU A 90 4.75 -27.25 -24.90
N ARG A 91 5.45 -28.26 -25.42
CA ARG A 91 5.01 -29.66 -25.30
C ARG A 91 5.14 -30.20 -23.87
N PRO A 92 6.28 -30.03 -23.16
CA PRO A 92 6.37 -30.35 -21.75
C PRO A 92 5.30 -29.69 -20.87
N ARG A 93 5.02 -28.40 -21.12
CA ARG A 93 3.96 -27.63 -20.45
C ARG A 93 2.59 -28.27 -20.65
N GLN A 94 2.24 -28.67 -21.87
CA GLN A 94 0.95 -29.30 -22.15
C GLN A 94 0.82 -30.66 -21.45
N GLN A 95 1.86 -31.51 -21.51
CA GLN A 95 1.85 -32.81 -20.83
C GLN A 95 1.70 -32.66 -19.31
N LEU A 96 2.38 -31.66 -18.72
CA LEU A 96 2.25 -31.35 -17.30
C LEU A 96 0.83 -30.84 -16.97
N ALA A 97 0.24 -29.99 -17.80
CA ALA A 97 -1.13 -29.52 -17.64
C ALA A 97 -2.14 -30.68 -17.64
N ASP A 98 -2.01 -31.60 -18.59
CA ASP A 98 -2.89 -32.77 -18.70
C ASP A 98 -2.76 -33.67 -17.46
N LYS A 99 -1.54 -33.86 -16.94
CA LYS A 99 -1.29 -34.66 -15.73
C LYS A 99 -1.86 -34.01 -14.47
N LEU A 100 -1.69 -32.69 -14.32
CA LEU A 100 -2.16 -31.97 -13.13
C LEU A 100 -3.67 -31.67 -13.19
N GLY A 101 -4.29 -31.72 -14.38
CA GLY A 101 -5.70 -31.38 -14.58
C GLY A 101 -6.00 -29.89 -14.39
N ILE A 102 -4.99 -29.03 -14.49
CA ILE A 102 -5.10 -27.57 -14.35
C ILE A 102 -4.34 -26.89 -15.47
N ARG A 103 -4.62 -25.61 -15.71
CA ARG A 103 -3.85 -24.83 -16.68
C ARG A 103 -2.41 -24.66 -16.17
N VAL A 104 -1.43 -24.97 -17.00
CA VAL A 104 -0.01 -24.70 -16.72
C VAL A 104 0.53 -23.74 -17.77
N ASP A 105 1.10 -22.64 -17.31
CA ASP A 105 1.87 -21.71 -18.13
C ASP A 105 3.35 -21.79 -17.70
N CYS A 106 4.28 -21.83 -18.65
CA CYS A 106 5.71 -21.70 -18.38
C CYS A 106 6.16 -20.34 -18.86
N LEU A 107 6.65 -19.49 -17.95
CA LEU A 107 7.04 -18.12 -18.26
C LEU A 107 8.55 -17.97 -18.14
N LEU A 108 9.23 -17.82 -19.28
CA LEU A 108 10.64 -17.50 -19.32
C LEU A 108 10.89 -16.06 -18.90
N ILE A 109 11.78 -15.89 -17.93
CA ILE A 109 12.24 -14.61 -17.39
C ILE A 109 13.76 -14.48 -17.51
N ARG A 110 14.26 -13.24 -17.48
CA ARG A 110 15.71 -12.99 -17.37
C ARG A 110 16.19 -13.16 -15.92
N TYR A 111 17.49 -12.98 -15.70
CA TYR A 111 18.13 -13.18 -14.40
C TYR A 111 17.81 -12.07 -13.38
N ALA A 112 17.25 -10.95 -13.85
CA ALA A 112 16.93 -9.77 -13.04
C ALA A 112 18.20 -9.04 -12.53
N CYS A 113 19.26 -9.04 -13.35
CA CYS A 113 20.57 -8.49 -13.00
C CYS A 113 20.60 -6.95 -12.95
N ASP A 114 19.68 -6.31 -13.68
CA ASP A 114 19.54 -4.86 -13.72
C ASP A 114 18.06 -4.44 -13.69
N GLU A 115 17.83 -3.13 -13.60
CA GLU A 115 16.49 -2.54 -13.55
C GLU A 115 15.64 -2.89 -14.78
N ALA A 116 16.24 -2.95 -15.97
CA ALA A 116 15.53 -3.23 -17.20
C ALA A 116 15.01 -4.68 -17.24
N GLU A 117 15.83 -5.63 -16.79
CA GLU A 117 15.44 -7.04 -16.63
C GLU A 117 14.39 -7.21 -15.53
N GLN A 118 14.54 -6.55 -14.38
CA GLN A 118 13.56 -6.59 -13.29
C GLN A 118 12.20 -6.06 -13.74
N ALA A 119 12.18 -4.94 -14.47
CA ALA A 119 10.97 -4.38 -15.04
C ALA A 119 10.35 -5.28 -16.11
N ASP A 120 11.16 -5.99 -16.92
CA ASP A 120 10.66 -6.94 -17.92
C ASP A 120 9.89 -8.10 -17.28
N ILE A 121 10.37 -8.62 -16.15
CA ILE A 121 9.68 -9.67 -15.38
C ILE A 121 8.27 -9.20 -14.97
N LEU A 122 8.19 -7.98 -14.43
CA LEU A 122 6.91 -7.37 -14.03
C LEU A 122 5.96 -7.21 -15.24
N ARG A 123 6.48 -6.75 -16.39
CA ARG A 123 5.69 -6.63 -17.62
C ARG A 123 5.17 -7.97 -18.11
N ARG A 124 6.01 -9.00 -18.13
CA ARG A 124 5.64 -10.36 -18.55
C ARG A 124 4.55 -10.95 -17.66
N LEU A 125 4.69 -10.82 -16.34
CA LEU A 125 3.65 -11.24 -15.39
C LEU A 125 2.33 -10.47 -15.61
N ALA A 126 2.40 -9.14 -15.76
CA ALA A 126 1.21 -8.33 -16.00
C ALA A 126 0.50 -8.65 -17.31
N ALA A 127 1.22 -9.12 -18.34
CA ALA A 127 0.64 -9.48 -19.62
C ALA A 127 -0.18 -10.79 -19.58
N VAL A 128 0.10 -11.68 -18.62
CA VAL A 128 -0.55 -13.01 -18.53
C VAL A 128 -1.58 -13.11 -17.40
N LEU A 129 -1.65 -12.10 -16.54
CA LEU A 129 -2.59 -11.99 -15.42
C LEU A 129 -3.75 -11.05 -15.78
N GLN A 130 -4.92 -11.34 -15.23
CA GLN A 130 -6.15 -10.57 -15.44
C GLN A 130 -6.59 -9.85 -14.15
N PRO A 131 -7.29 -8.70 -14.26
CA PRO A 131 -7.90 -8.04 -13.12
C PRO A 131 -8.84 -8.98 -12.34
N GLY A 132 -8.77 -8.95 -11.01
CA GLY A 132 -9.58 -9.78 -10.11
C GLY A 132 -9.10 -11.23 -9.96
N GLU A 133 -7.95 -11.62 -10.54
CA GLU A 133 -7.34 -12.91 -10.21
C GLU A 133 -6.82 -12.93 -8.77
N HIS A 134 -7.01 -14.06 -8.08
CA HIS A 134 -6.46 -14.31 -6.75
C HIS A 134 -5.13 -15.06 -6.88
N LEU A 135 -4.07 -14.56 -6.25
CA LEU A 135 -2.70 -14.94 -6.56
C LEU A 135 -1.97 -15.47 -5.33
N TRP A 136 -1.36 -16.65 -5.46
CA TRP A 136 -0.36 -17.17 -4.52
C TRP A 136 1.02 -17.12 -5.16
N ILE A 137 2.04 -16.69 -4.41
CA ILE A 137 3.43 -16.65 -4.90
C ILE A 137 4.29 -17.58 -4.06
N ASP A 138 4.98 -18.51 -4.71
CA ASP A 138 6.01 -19.34 -4.09
C ASP A 138 7.40 -18.79 -4.39
N VAL A 139 8.11 -18.38 -3.33
CA VAL A 139 9.48 -17.81 -3.40
C VAL A 139 10.58 -18.78 -2.94
N THR A 140 10.29 -20.08 -2.89
CA THR A 140 11.19 -21.11 -2.33
C THR A 140 12.43 -21.35 -3.18
N HIS A 141 12.28 -21.31 -4.49
CA HIS A 141 13.33 -21.66 -5.43
C HIS A 141 13.74 -20.44 -6.27
N GLY A 142 14.97 -20.47 -6.79
CA GLY A 142 15.52 -19.36 -7.59
C GLY A 142 16.65 -18.63 -6.88
N PHE A 143 17.10 -17.52 -7.48
CA PHE A 143 18.15 -16.70 -6.87
C PHE A 143 17.62 -15.93 -5.66
N ARG A 144 18.48 -15.66 -4.68
CA ARG A 144 18.11 -15.01 -3.41
C ARG A 144 17.54 -13.60 -3.56
N HIS A 145 17.78 -12.91 -4.69
CA HIS A 145 17.18 -11.60 -4.98
C HIS A 145 15.78 -11.69 -5.61
N LEU A 146 15.39 -12.83 -6.19
CA LEU A 146 14.06 -13.01 -6.79
C LEU A 146 12.92 -12.94 -5.76
N PRO A 147 13.04 -13.47 -4.52
CA PRO A 147 12.05 -13.23 -3.48
C PRO A 147 11.82 -11.73 -3.17
N MET A 148 12.88 -10.91 -3.21
CA MET A 148 12.74 -9.45 -3.04
C MET A 148 11.98 -8.83 -4.22
N LEU A 149 12.28 -9.26 -5.44
CA LEU A 149 11.53 -8.86 -6.63
C LEU A 149 10.08 -9.33 -6.58
N ALA A 150 9.81 -10.52 -6.04
CA ALA A 150 8.47 -11.07 -5.90
C ALA A 150 7.60 -10.23 -4.94
N LEU A 151 8.18 -9.68 -3.87
CA LEU A 151 7.49 -8.74 -2.99
C LEU A 151 7.12 -7.44 -3.73
N VAL A 152 8.03 -6.90 -4.54
CA VAL A 152 7.76 -5.74 -5.41
C VAL A 152 6.71 -6.09 -6.47
N ALA A 153 6.78 -7.29 -7.04
CA ALA A 153 5.82 -7.78 -8.03
C ALA A 153 4.41 -7.91 -7.45
N ALA A 154 4.28 -8.48 -6.24
CA ALA A 154 2.99 -8.57 -5.56
C ALA A 154 2.33 -7.18 -5.43
N ARG A 155 3.09 -6.17 -5.00
CA ARG A 155 2.64 -4.77 -4.90
C ARG A 155 2.25 -4.18 -6.24
N TYR A 156 3.13 -4.30 -7.23
CA TYR A 156 2.93 -3.78 -8.58
C TYR A 156 1.70 -4.40 -9.23
N LEU A 157 1.57 -5.73 -9.21
CA LEU A 157 0.46 -6.45 -9.82
C LEU A 157 -0.86 -6.10 -9.13
N ALA A 158 -0.90 -6.04 -7.80
CA ALA A 158 -2.10 -5.65 -7.06
C ALA A 158 -2.57 -4.23 -7.42
N ARG A 159 -1.64 -3.30 -7.64
CA ARG A 159 -1.98 -1.90 -7.94
C ARG A 159 -2.29 -1.64 -9.42
N VAL A 160 -1.52 -2.24 -10.32
CA VAL A 160 -1.56 -1.96 -11.78
C VAL A 160 -2.49 -2.92 -12.50
N VAL A 161 -2.36 -4.22 -12.23
CA VAL A 161 -3.21 -5.26 -12.86
C VAL A 161 -4.52 -5.43 -12.09
N ARG A 162 -4.55 -5.06 -10.80
CA ARG A 162 -5.70 -5.24 -9.90
C ARG A 162 -6.00 -6.71 -9.59
N VAL A 163 -4.93 -7.50 -9.42
CA VAL A 163 -5.03 -8.84 -8.81
C VAL A 163 -5.13 -8.74 -7.29
N GLU A 164 -5.64 -9.78 -6.65
CA GLU A 164 -5.61 -9.94 -5.20
C GLU A 164 -4.51 -10.92 -4.82
N VAL A 165 -3.42 -10.44 -4.22
CA VAL A 165 -2.37 -11.34 -3.73
C VAL A 165 -2.80 -11.91 -2.39
N GLU A 166 -3.03 -13.21 -2.35
CA GLU A 166 -3.56 -13.95 -1.20
C GLU A 166 -2.47 -14.35 -0.21
N GLU A 167 -1.33 -14.85 -0.69
CA GLU A 167 -0.23 -15.28 0.18
C GLU A 167 1.09 -15.34 -0.59
N ILE A 168 2.18 -15.16 0.15
CA ILE A 168 3.53 -15.47 -0.32
C ILE A 168 4.05 -16.64 0.51
N TYR A 169 4.28 -17.77 -0.14
CA TYR A 169 4.73 -19.01 0.50
C TYR A 169 6.24 -19.20 0.35
N TYR A 170 6.85 -19.73 1.42
CA TYR A 170 8.24 -20.14 1.44
C TYR A 170 8.38 -21.50 2.13
N GLY A 171 8.80 -22.52 1.38
CA GLY A 171 9.19 -23.82 1.92
C GLY A 171 10.58 -23.72 2.54
N ALA A 172 10.65 -23.48 3.85
CA ALA A 172 11.89 -23.14 4.55
C ALA A 172 12.76 -24.37 4.82
N LEU A 173 13.37 -24.91 3.76
CA LEU A 173 14.15 -26.15 3.79
C LEU A 173 15.27 -26.13 4.85
N GLU A 174 15.92 -24.98 5.02
CA GLU A 174 16.99 -24.77 6.00
C GLU A 174 16.50 -24.78 7.46
N MET A 175 15.19 -24.66 7.68
CA MET A 175 14.55 -24.74 9.01
C MET A 175 14.00 -26.14 9.31
N THR A 176 14.30 -27.14 8.47
CA THR A 176 13.94 -28.53 8.77
C THR A 176 14.72 -29.00 9.99
N PRO A 177 14.06 -29.46 11.07
CA PRO A 177 14.77 -29.97 12.23
C PRO A 177 15.72 -31.12 11.87
N PRO A 178 16.87 -31.27 12.55
CA PRO A 178 17.90 -32.25 12.19
C PRO A 178 17.55 -33.70 12.56
N ALA A 179 16.34 -34.00 13.01
CA ALA A 179 15.93 -35.35 13.40
C ALA A 179 15.40 -36.17 12.20
N PRO A 180 15.61 -37.50 12.17
CA PRO A 180 15.04 -38.36 11.12
C PRO A 180 13.51 -38.23 11.05
N GLY A 181 12.97 -38.13 9.84
CA GLY A 181 11.53 -37.97 9.63
C GLY A 181 11.00 -36.56 9.93
N SER A 182 11.86 -35.59 10.22
CA SER A 182 11.45 -34.20 10.41
C SER A 182 10.88 -33.60 9.13
N GLU A 183 9.92 -32.71 9.31
CA GLU A 183 9.21 -32.05 8.23
C GLU A 183 9.70 -30.61 8.09
N THR A 184 9.71 -30.14 6.85
CA THR A 184 10.08 -28.78 6.48
C THR A 184 8.89 -27.85 6.75
N PRO A 185 9.07 -26.77 7.53
CA PRO A 185 8.00 -25.82 7.76
C PRO A 185 7.70 -25.00 6.51
N VAL A 186 6.41 -24.74 6.27
CA VAL A 186 5.94 -23.78 5.26
C VAL A 186 5.65 -22.46 5.93
N LEU A 187 6.38 -21.42 5.55
CA LEU A 187 6.17 -20.07 6.04
C LEU A 187 5.21 -19.31 5.12
N LYS A 188 4.33 -18.53 5.75
CA LYS A 188 3.43 -17.56 5.13
C LYS A 188 4.00 -16.17 5.36
N LEU A 189 4.21 -15.42 4.28
CA LEU A 189 4.95 -14.17 4.27
C LEU A 189 4.08 -12.95 3.90
N ARG A 190 2.75 -13.11 3.79
CA ARG A 190 1.79 -12.01 3.58
C ARG A 190 1.96 -10.89 4.60
N GLY A 191 2.41 -11.19 5.81
CA GLY A 191 2.72 -10.17 6.82
C GLY A 191 3.66 -9.07 6.32
N LEU A 192 4.60 -9.38 5.41
CA LEU A 192 5.48 -8.39 4.78
C LEU A 192 4.70 -7.44 3.86
N LEU A 193 3.70 -7.95 3.13
CA LEU A 193 2.78 -7.10 2.39
C LEU A 193 1.99 -6.24 3.37
N SER A 194 1.41 -6.80 4.42
CA SER A 194 0.66 -6.01 5.40
C SER A 194 1.51 -4.86 5.99
N MET A 195 2.79 -5.08 6.31
CA MET A 195 3.70 -4.01 6.75
C MET A 195 3.82 -2.86 5.73
N LEU A 196 3.91 -3.18 4.45
CA LEU A 196 3.96 -2.19 3.38
C LEU A 196 2.64 -1.40 3.24
N ASP A 197 1.48 -2.00 3.53
CA ASP A 197 0.20 -1.26 3.57
C ASP A 197 0.21 -0.15 4.62
N TRP A 198 0.82 -0.40 5.78
CA TRP A 198 0.97 0.62 6.83
C TRP A 198 1.94 1.73 6.43
N VAL A 199 3.03 1.39 5.73
CA VAL A 199 3.95 2.40 5.17
C VAL A 199 3.24 3.26 4.12
N ASP A 200 2.43 2.66 3.25
CA ASP A 200 1.62 3.38 2.25
C ASP A 200 0.59 4.30 2.92
N ALA A 201 -0.04 3.85 4.03
CA ALA A 201 -0.94 4.66 4.84
C ALA A 201 -0.22 5.85 5.49
N LEU A 202 1.01 5.67 5.98
CA LEU A 202 1.84 6.78 6.49
C LEU A 202 2.11 7.82 5.40
N ALA A 203 2.54 7.38 4.22
CA ALA A 203 2.83 8.26 3.09
C ALA A 203 1.59 9.02 2.62
N THR A 204 0.43 8.35 2.58
CA THR A 204 -0.87 8.96 2.25
C THR A 204 -1.23 10.05 3.25
N TYR A 205 -1.09 9.76 4.55
CA TYR A 205 -1.27 10.79 5.56
C TYR A 205 -0.28 11.93 5.34
N ASP A 206 1.02 11.69 5.18
CA ASP A 206 2.01 12.77 5.05
C ASP A 206 1.67 13.72 3.91
N LYS A 207 1.18 13.16 2.79
CA LYS A 207 0.78 13.91 1.61
C LYS A 207 -0.57 14.64 1.75
N ASP A 208 -1.58 14.02 2.36
CA ASP A 208 -2.98 14.53 2.31
C ASP A 208 -3.61 14.86 3.67
N GLY A 209 -2.96 14.50 4.77
CA GLY A 209 -3.49 14.59 6.13
C GLY A 209 -4.53 13.51 6.46
N ASP A 210 -4.78 12.56 5.56
CA ASP A 210 -5.81 11.54 5.75
C ASP A 210 -5.30 10.41 6.65
N TYR A 211 -5.75 10.39 7.91
CA TYR A 211 -5.52 9.28 8.84
C TYR A 211 -6.65 8.24 8.84
N GLY A 212 -7.72 8.46 8.05
CA GLY A 212 -8.80 7.49 7.91
C GLY A 212 -8.35 6.20 7.24
N VAL A 213 -7.28 6.25 6.43
CA VAL A 213 -6.65 5.08 5.79
C VAL A 213 -6.11 4.05 6.79
N PHE A 214 -5.86 4.44 8.05
CA PHE A 214 -5.45 3.50 9.09
C PHE A 214 -6.61 2.66 9.64
N ALA A 215 -7.86 3.11 9.50
CA ALA A 215 -9.01 2.39 10.04
C ALA A 215 -9.11 0.92 9.55
N PRO A 216 -9.09 0.62 8.23
CA PRO A 216 -9.12 -0.77 7.77
C PRO A 216 -7.87 -1.57 8.17
N LEU A 217 -6.72 -0.91 8.38
CA LEU A 217 -5.50 -1.57 8.83
C LEU A 217 -5.56 -1.95 10.31
N LEU A 218 -6.08 -1.07 11.15
CA LEU A 218 -6.32 -1.33 12.57
C LEU A 218 -7.31 -2.48 12.76
N VAL A 219 -8.37 -2.56 11.95
CA VAL A 219 -9.31 -3.70 11.98
C VAL A 219 -8.60 -5.01 11.66
N LYS A 220 -7.83 -5.04 10.55
CA LYS A 220 -7.03 -6.22 10.17
C LYS A 220 -6.01 -6.62 11.24
N ASP A 221 -5.57 -5.66 12.05
CA ASP A 221 -4.61 -5.83 13.13
C ASP A 221 -5.30 -6.04 14.50
N GLY A 222 -6.61 -6.28 14.53
CA GLY A 222 -7.36 -6.73 15.72
C GLY A 222 -8.22 -5.67 16.41
N MET A 223 -8.32 -4.45 15.90
CA MET A 223 -9.20 -3.42 16.46
C MET A 223 -10.67 -3.69 16.12
N ASP A 224 -11.57 -3.43 17.07
CA ASP A 224 -13.02 -3.46 16.83
C ASP A 224 -13.43 -2.51 15.69
N GLU A 225 -14.26 -2.99 14.77
CA GLU A 225 -14.68 -2.25 13.57
C GLU A 225 -15.35 -0.91 13.90
N ARG A 226 -16.17 -0.85 14.95
CA ARG A 226 -16.86 0.40 15.35
C ARG A 226 -15.87 1.42 15.90
N ARG A 227 -14.83 0.97 16.60
CA ARG A 227 -13.74 1.86 17.06
C ARG A 227 -12.99 2.44 15.87
N ALA A 228 -12.61 1.60 14.91
CA ALA A 228 -11.94 2.04 13.69
C ALA A 228 -12.82 2.98 12.84
N GLU A 229 -14.13 2.76 12.81
CA GLU A 229 -15.09 3.63 12.12
C GLU A 229 -15.09 5.07 12.68
N TRP A 230 -14.88 5.27 13.99
CA TRP A 230 -14.71 6.61 14.54
C TRP A 230 -13.47 7.32 14.00
N LEU A 231 -12.37 6.61 13.77
CA LEU A 231 -11.18 7.19 13.13
C LEU A 231 -11.47 7.62 11.69
N ALA A 232 -12.14 6.77 10.91
CA ALA A 232 -12.54 7.09 9.55
C ALA A 232 -13.53 8.28 9.50
N THR A 233 -14.49 8.30 10.41
CA THR A 233 -15.49 9.38 10.55
C THR A 233 -14.82 10.69 10.94
N ALA A 234 -13.85 10.66 11.85
CA ALA A 234 -13.05 11.82 12.21
C ALA A 234 -12.32 12.41 11.01
N ALA A 235 -11.61 11.57 10.24
CA ALA A 235 -10.88 11.99 9.05
C ALA A 235 -11.80 12.58 7.98
N TYR A 236 -12.97 11.97 7.75
CA TYR A 236 -13.99 12.53 6.86
C TYR A 236 -14.47 13.92 7.34
N SER A 237 -14.83 14.01 8.62
CA SER A 237 -15.37 15.24 9.22
C SER A 237 -14.35 16.39 9.20
N GLU A 238 -13.08 16.09 9.42
CA GLU A 238 -12.00 17.06 9.29
C GLU A 238 -11.88 17.57 7.85
N ARG A 239 -11.90 16.67 6.85
CA ARG A 239 -11.84 17.06 5.44
C ARG A 239 -13.02 17.91 4.99
N THR A 240 -14.18 17.76 5.63
CA THR A 240 -15.37 18.60 5.42
C THR A 240 -15.43 19.81 6.36
N SER A 241 -14.31 20.19 6.99
CA SER A 241 -14.17 21.34 7.90
C SER A 241 -15.04 21.30 9.17
N ASN A 242 -15.53 20.13 9.58
CA ASN A 242 -16.24 19.92 10.84
C ASN A 242 -15.27 19.47 11.95
N THR A 243 -14.39 20.39 12.36
CA THR A 243 -13.31 20.15 13.34
C THR A 243 -13.84 19.74 14.72
N LYS A 244 -15.03 20.26 15.10
CA LYS A 244 -15.68 19.93 16.37
C LYS A 244 -16.05 18.45 16.42
N PHE A 245 -16.79 17.98 15.43
CA PHE A 245 -17.24 16.58 15.38
C PHE A 245 -16.06 15.63 15.11
N ALA A 246 -15.10 16.03 14.28
CA ALA A 246 -13.86 15.27 14.09
C ALA A 246 -13.12 15.06 15.42
N GLY A 247 -12.93 16.13 16.21
CA GLY A 247 -12.31 16.02 17.53
C GLY A 247 -13.10 15.18 18.54
N GLU A 248 -14.44 15.19 18.46
CA GLU A 248 -15.28 14.30 19.27
C GLU A 248 -15.08 12.82 18.93
N MET A 249 -15.03 12.48 17.64
CA MET A 249 -14.74 11.11 17.22
C MET A 249 -13.32 10.69 17.56
N LEU A 250 -12.33 11.57 17.40
CA LEU A 250 -10.94 11.30 17.80
C LEU A 250 -10.82 10.99 19.30
N ARG A 251 -11.53 11.73 20.17
CA ARG A 251 -11.56 11.41 21.61
C ARG A 251 -12.14 10.02 21.89
N LYS A 252 -13.17 9.59 21.15
CA LYS A 252 -13.78 8.27 21.34
C LYS A 252 -12.85 7.11 20.96
N VAL A 253 -12.04 7.29 19.92
CA VAL A 253 -11.12 6.24 19.42
C VAL A 253 -9.74 6.30 20.05
N PHE A 254 -9.36 7.43 20.66
CA PHE A 254 -7.99 7.67 21.13
C PHE A 254 -7.47 6.57 22.08
N ASP A 255 -8.23 6.21 23.10
CA ASP A 255 -7.84 5.15 24.04
C ASP A 255 -7.60 3.82 23.33
N SER A 256 -8.46 3.48 22.36
CA SER A 256 -8.30 2.26 21.55
C SER A 256 -7.02 2.28 20.71
N ILE A 257 -6.61 3.43 20.18
CA ILE A 257 -5.34 3.57 19.46
C ILE A 257 -4.16 3.46 20.43
N GLU A 258 -4.26 4.09 21.60
CA GLU A 258 -3.19 4.12 22.60
C GLU A 258 -2.91 2.74 23.21
N THR A 259 -3.95 1.94 23.43
CA THR A 259 -3.81 0.59 24.00
C THR A 259 -3.71 -0.51 22.95
N HIS A 260 -3.81 -0.19 21.66
CA HIS A 260 -3.75 -1.20 20.59
C HIS A 260 -2.41 -1.93 20.61
N ASP A 261 -2.44 -3.25 20.75
CA ASP A 261 -1.27 -4.13 20.91
C ASP A 261 -1.08 -5.10 19.73
N GLY A 262 -1.84 -4.88 18.64
CA GLY A 262 -1.67 -5.64 17.41
C GLY A 262 -0.26 -5.51 16.83
N PRO A 263 0.25 -6.55 16.16
CA PRO A 263 1.65 -6.68 15.78
C PRO A 263 2.14 -5.56 14.86
N LEU A 264 1.28 -5.04 13.98
CA LEU A 264 1.65 -3.96 13.08
C LEU A 264 1.28 -2.60 13.65
N GLY A 265 0.08 -2.44 14.23
CA GLY A 265 -0.39 -1.19 14.79
C GLY A 265 0.52 -0.68 15.90
N GLY A 266 1.13 -1.57 16.69
CA GLY A 266 2.14 -1.22 17.69
C GLY A 266 3.36 -0.48 17.11
N LEU A 267 3.75 -0.76 15.86
CA LEU A 267 4.88 -0.08 15.19
C LEU A 267 4.55 1.36 14.80
N PHE A 268 3.28 1.63 14.48
CA PHE A 268 2.83 2.93 13.94
C PHE A 268 2.07 3.79 14.96
N ARG A 269 1.78 3.24 16.15
CA ARG A 269 0.95 3.86 17.18
C ARG A 269 1.41 5.27 17.58
N GLU A 270 2.69 5.45 17.92
CA GLU A 270 3.18 6.77 18.37
C GLU A 270 3.10 7.80 17.24
N THR A 271 3.44 7.40 16.03
CA THR A 271 3.29 8.25 14.85
C THR A 271 1.82 8.62 14.61
N LEU A 272 0.88 7.67 14.71
CA LEU A 272 -0.55 7.97 14.58
C LEU A 272 -1.05 8.91 15.69
N LYS A 273 -0.62 8.70 16.95
CA LYS A 273 -0.98 9.55 18.10
C LYS A 273 -0.52 10.99 17.91
N GLU A 274 0.72 11.20 17.46
CA GLU A 274 1.23 12.54 17.14
C GLU A 274 0.36 13.21 16.07
N ARG A 275 0.04 12.46 15.02
CA ARG A 275 -0.68 12.93 13.83
C ARG A 275 -2.12 13.38 14.13
N ILE A 276 -2.83 12.64 14.97
CA ILE A 276 -4.17 13.03 15.42
C ILE A 276 -4.14 14.01 16.59
N GLY A 277 -2.99 14.30 17.19
CA GLY A 277 -2.84 15.01 18.46
C GLY A 277 -3.48 16.41 18.52
N TRP A 278 -3.77 17.03 17.36
CA TRP A 278 -4.45 18.32 17.27
C TRP A 278 -5.81 18.34 18.00
N PHE A 279 -6.52 17.20 18.16
CA PHE A 279 -7.83 17.18 18.84
C PHE A 279 -7.75 17.55 20.33
N ARG A 280 -6.55 17.47 20.92
CA ARG A 280 -6.29 17.71 22.35
C ARG A 280 -6.33 19.19 22.72
N GLU A 281 -6.25 20.09 21.74
CA GLU A 281 -6.36 21.53 22.00
C GLU A 281 -7.72 21.86 22.64
N LEU A 282 -7.68 22.64 23.72
CA LEU A 282 -8.84 22.88 24.58
C LEU A 282 -9.92 23.71 23.87
N LYS A 283 -9.50 24.67 23.03
CA LYS A 283 -10.41 25.60 22.36
C LYS A 283 -10.57 25.23 20.89
N SER A 284 -11.76 25.46 20.34
CA SER A 284 -12.06 25.14 18.94
C SER A 284 -11.16 25.90 17.97
N TYR A 285 -10.88 27.17 18.25
CA TYR A 285 -10.00 27.98 17.41
C TYR A 285 -8.53 27.51 17.45
N ASP A 286 -8.05 26.94 18.56
CA ASP A 286 -6.70 26.37 18.67
C ASP A 286 -6.59 25.08 17.85
N ARG A 287 -7.63 24.23 17.86
CA ARG A 287 -7.73 23.05 16.98
C ARG A 287 -7.66 23.43 15.51
N GLU A 288 -8.45 24.43 15.12
CA GLU A 288 -8.46 24.96 13.75
C GLU A 288 -7.10 25.55 13.36
N LEU A 289 -6.43 26.26 14.28
CA LEU A 289 -5.10 26.81 14.03
C LEU A 289 -4.05 25.71 13.83
N SER A 290 -4.06 24.68 14.69
CA SER A 290 -3.17 23.52 14.57
C SER A 290 -3.37 22.79 13.24
N LEU A 291 -4.63 22.63 12.80
CA LEU A 291 -4.94 22.08 11.48
C LEU A 291 -4.45 22.99 10.35
N ALA A 292 -4.64 24.31 10.45
CA ALA A 292 -4.14 25.26 9.46
C ALA A 292 -2.62 25.16 9.27
N ASP A 293 -1.87 25.09 10.38
CA ASP A 293 -0.43 24.94 10.38
C ASP A 293 0.00 23.56 9.83
N ALA A 294 -0.75 22.50 10.15
CA ALA A 294 -0.50 21.16 9.63
C ALA A 294 -0.72 21.08 8.11
N TYR A 295 -1.78 21.66 7.58
CA TYR A 295 -2.05 21.69 6.14
C TYR A 295 -1.10 22.61 5.38
N PHE A 296 -0.68 23.72 5.99
CA PHE A 296 0.34 24.60 5.43
C PHE A 296 1.68 23.88 5.23
N LYS A 297 2.09 23.03 6.20
CA LYS A 297 3.33 22.24 6.10
C LYS A 297 3.30 21.22 4.95
N ARG A 298 2.11 20.78 4.53
CA ARG A 298 1.91 19.77 3.46
C ARG A 298 1.68 20.36 2.08
N SER A 299 1.80 21.68 1.94
CA SER A 299 1.43 22.42 0.73
C SER A 299 -0.05 22.28 0.34
N ASP A 300 -0.95 21.95 1.29
CA ASP A 300 -2.39 22.05 1.06
C ASP A 300 -2.89 23.45 1.43
N TYR A 301 -2.70 24.38 0.50
CA TYR A 301 -2.99 25.79 0.74
C TYR A 301 -4.49 26.09 0.86
N LEU A 302 -5.36 25.29 0.24
CA LEU A 302 -6.81 25.48 0.32
C LEU A 302 -7.33 25.19 1.73
N ARG A 303 -6.99 24.02 2.28
CA ARG A 303 -7.37 23.68 3.67
C ARG A 303 -6.64 24.56 4.67
N ALA A 304 -5.36 24.88 4.44
CA ALA A 304 -4.62 25.81 5.30
C ALA A 304 -5.31 27.18 5.39
N ALA A 305 -5.67 27.80 4.25
CA ALA A 305 -6.36 29.08 4.23
C ALA A 305 -7.76 29.01 4.85
N THR A 306 -8.46 27.88 4.68
CA THR A 306 -9.78 27.64 5.25
C THR A 306 -9.71 27.58 6.77
N PHE A 307 -8.89 26.68 7.33
CA PHE A 307 -8.76 26.55 8.78
C PHE A 307 -8.15 27.78 9.44
N LEU A 308 -7.24 28.49 8.78
CA LEU A 308 -6.69 29.74 9.29
C LEU A 308 -7.77 30.83 9.43
N TYR A 309 -8.66 30.91 8.44
CA TYR A 309 -9.80 31.83 8.47
C TYR A 309 -10.80 31.43 9.56
N GLU A 310 -11.17 30.14 9.62
CA GLU A 310 -12.11 29.64 10.63
C GLU A 310 -11.59 29.88 12.05
N SER A 311 -10.31 29.54 12.31
CA SER A 311 -9.66 29.81 13.59
C SER A 311 -9.74 31.28 13.99
N PHE A 312 -9.53 32.20 13.04
CA PHE A 312 -9.56 33.63 13.33
C PHE A 312 -10.96 34.08 13.74
N VAL A 313 -11.98 33.68 12.97
CA VAL A 313 -13.37 34.07 13.23
C VAL A 313 -13.87 33.43 14.53
N THR A 314 -13.60 32.14 14.75
CA THR A 314 -13.96 31.42 15.98
C THR A 314 -13.31 32.06 17.20
N ARG A 315 -12.03 32.45 17.12
CA ARG A 315 -11.34 33.17 18.21
C ARG A 315 -11.92 34.56 18.46
N ALA A 316 -12.24 35.30 17.40
CA ALA A 316 -12.86 36.62 17.54
C ALA A 316 -14.24 36.53 18.19
N CYS A 317 -15.07 35.54 17.82
CA CYS A 317 -16.36 35.29 18.45
C CYS A 317 -16.20 34.95 19.94
N TYR A 318 -15.18 34.13 20.27
CA TYR A 318 -14.86 33.79 21.65
C TYR A 318 -14.47 35.01 22.49
N ILE A 319 -13.64 35.91 21.95
CA ILE A 319 -13.22 37.16 22.64
C ILE A 319 -14.43 38.08 22.86
N GLU A 320 -15.30 38.20 21.86
CA GLU A 320 -16.50 39.04 21.92
C GLU A 320 -17.69 38.37 22.64
N LYS A 321 -17.53 37.13 23.11
CA LYS A 321 -18.55 36.34 23.82
C LYS A 321 -19.86 36.15 23.04
N CYS A 322 -19.76 35.94 21.73
CA CYS A 322 -20.92 35.62 20.87
C CYS A 322 -20.86 34.18 20.34
N GLY A 323 -21.96 33.70 19.77
CA GLY A 323 -22.08 32.36 19.21
C GLY A 323 -21.24 32.18 17.95
N ASP A 324 -20.35 31.19 17.95
CA ASP A 324 -19.51 30.82 16.81
C ASP A 324 -20.22 29.92 15.78
N THR A 325 -21.49 29.58 16.02
CA THR A 325 -22.35 28.78 15.15
C THR A 325 -23.44 29.60 14.44
N ASP A 326 -23.69 30.84 14.88
CA ASP A 326 -24.65 31.75 14.24
C ASP A 326 -23.96 32.54 13.12
N ALA A 327 -24.48 32.43 11.90
CA ALA A 327 -23.88 33.07 10.73
C ALA A 327 -23.89 34.61 10.81
N GLN A 328 -24.96 35.20 11.35
CA GLN A 328 -25.10 36.66 11.44
C GLN A 328 -24.16 37.24 12.50
N GLU A 329 -24.01 36.56 13.64
CA GLU A 329 -23.07 36.97 14.68
C GLU A 329 -21.63 36.89 14.18
N ARG A 330 -21.26 35.79 13.50
CA ARG A 330 -19.94 35.62 12.88
C ARG A 330 -19.63 36.71 11.86
N ASP A 331 -20.58 37.07 11.00
CA ASP A 331 -20.40 38.13 10.01
C ASP A 331 -20.21 39.50 10.67
N LYS A 332 -20.99 39.80 11.73
CA LYS A 332 -20.84 41.05 12.50
C LYS A 332 -19.47 41.15 13.17
N VAL A 333 -18.99 40.06 13.77
CA VAL A 333 -17.66 39.98 14.38
C VAL A 333 -16.58 40.14 13.32
N TYR A 334 -16.70 39.43 12.20
CA TYR A 334 -15.77 39.55 11.08
C TYR A 334 -15.68 40.99 10.56
N ASP A 335 -16.80 41.67 10.38
CA ASP A 335 -16.84 43.05 9.88
C ASP A 335 -16.19 44.04 10.86
N ARG A 336 -16.35 43.83 12.17
CA ARG A 336 -15.61 44.59 13.19
C ARG A 336 -14.12 44.30 13.14
N ALA A 337 -13.75 43.02 13.15
CA ALA A 337 -12.35 42.58 13.13
C ALA A 337 -11.62 43.06 11.87
N ARG A 338 -12.26 43.07 10.71
CA ARG A 338 -11.68 43.54 9.45
C ARG A 338 -11.37 45.04 9.46
N LYS A 339 -12.17 45.86 10.14
CA LYS A 339 -11.90 47.30 10.28
C LYS A 339 -10.63 47.57 11.09
N GLN A 340 -10.37 46.74 12.11
CA GLN A 340 -9.20 46.86 12.98
C GLN A 340 -7.97 46.16 12.39
N THR A 341 -8.18 45.05 11.68
CA THR A 341 -7.12 44.20 11.15
C THR A 341 -7.36 43.91 9.66
N PRO A 342 -6.95 44.80 8.75
CA PRO A 342 -7.19 44.64 7.31
C PRO A 342 -6.65 43.32 6.71
N ALA A 343 -5.67 42.69 7.36
CA ALA A 343 -5.11 41.39 6.98
C ALA A 343 -6.16 40.26 6.95
N VAL A 344 -7.20 40.29 7.80
CA VAL A 344 -8.27 39.27 7.75
C VAL A 344 -9.10 39.37 6.47
N GLY A 345 -9.23 40.60 5.92
CA GLY A 345 -9.83 40.83 4.62
C GLY A 345 -9.04 40.15 3.50
N LYS A 346 -7.71 40.27 3.56
CA LYS A 346 -6.80 39.61 2.61
C LYS A 346 -6.90 38.09 2.72
N LEU A 347 -6.95 37.54 3.93
CA LEU A 347 -7.13 36.10 4.16
C LEU A 347 -8.46 35.58 3.59
N LYS A 348 -9.59 36.26 3.85
CA LYS A 348 -10.90 35.89 3.28
C LYS A 348 -10.88 35.88 1.76
N ASN A 349 -10.29 36.91 1.15
CA ASN A 349 -10.19 37.01 -0.30
C ASN A 349 -9.33 35.87 -0.87
N LEU A 350 -8.18 35.59 -0.27
CA LEU A 350 -7.29 34.50 -0.69
C LEU A 350 -7.97 33.13 -0.57
N ARG A 351 -8.60 32.84 0.58
CA ARG A 351 -9.38 31.61 0.79
C ARG A 351 -10.47 31.45 -0.27
N ASN A 352 -11.23 32.51 -0.54
CA ASN A 352 -12.28 32.48 -1.56
C ASN A 352 -11.73 32.27 -2.97
N ALA A 353 -10.58 32.87 -3.30
CA ALA A 353 -9.92 32.68 -4.58
C ALA A 353 -9.38 31.24 -4.75
N LEU A 354 -8.86 30.63 -3.68
CA LEU A 354 -8.47 29.22 -3.68
C LEU A 354 -9.68 28.29 -3.85
N ALA A 355 -10.83 28.61 -3.23
CA ALA A 355 -12.03 27.78 -3.26
C ALA A 355 -12.83 27.91 -4.58
N HIS A 356 -12.90 29.11 -5.16
CA HIS A 356 -13.68 29.37 -6.38
C HIS A 356 -12.84 29.35 -7.67
N GLY A 357 -11.52 29.18 -7.55
CA GLY A 357 -10.59 29.37 -8.66
C GLY A 357 -10.35 30.84 -8.99
N VAL A 358 -9.35 31.06 -9.84
CA VAL A 358 -8.95 32.40 -10.30
C VAL A 358 -10.07 33.02 -11.14
N ARG A 359 -10.62 34.16 -10.70
CA ARG A 359 -11.62 34.93 -11.47
C ARG A 359 -10.94 35.97 -12.35
N SER A 360 -11.47 36.17 -13.55
CA SER A 360 -10.84 36.99 -14.61
C SER A 360 -11.15 38.49 -14.57
N HIS A 361 -11.88 39.00 -13.56
CA HIS A 361 -12.38 40.38 -13.56
C HIS A 361 -12.14 41.13 -12.24
N GLY A 362 -11.30 42.17 -12.30
CA GLY A 362 -11.06 43.19 -11.26
C GLY A 362 -9.66 43.14 -10.62
N GLU A 363 -9.11 44.29 -10.19
CA GLU A 363 -7.73 44.40 -9.65
C GLU A 363 -7.43 43.46 -8.47
N ARG A 364 -8.39 43.25 -7.56
CA ARG A 364 -8.24 42.31 -6.42
C ARG A 364 -8.27 40.85 -6.85
N ALA A 365 -8.97 40.55 -7.95
CA ALA A 365 -8.96 39.22 -8.55
C ALA A 365 -7.59 38.95 -9.19
N ASP A 366 -6.99 39.96 -9.84
CA ASP A 366 -5.65 39.88 -10.44
C ASP A 366 -4.53 39.67 -9.41
N GLU A 367 -4.58 40.31 -8.23
CA GLU A 367 -3.57 40.12 -7.17
C GLU A 367 -3.62 38.70 -6.59
N SER A 368 -4.83 38.20 -6.33
CA SER A 368 -5.03 36.83 -5.83
C SER A 368 -4.66 35.80 -6.90
N ALA A 369 -4.97 36.06 -8.16
CA ALA A 369 -4.57 35.25 -9.31
C ALA A 369 -3.05 35.07 -9.39
N ARG A 370 -2.30 36.18 -9.32
CA ARG A 370 -0.84 36.19 -9.37
C ARG A 370 -0.22 35.43 -8.20
N THR A 371 -0.82 35.57 -7.02
CA THR A 371 -0.36 34.88 -5.81
C THR A 371 -0.59 33.38 -5.91
N ILE A 372 -1.76 32.93 -6.40
CA ILE A 372 -2.09 31.51 -6.57
C ILE A 372 -1.27 30.87 -7.70
N ALA A 373 -0.92 31.62 -8.74
CA ALA A 373 -0.11 31.13 -9.87
C ALA A 373 1.33 30.76 -9.49
N ASN A 374 1.82 31.14 -8.30
CA ASN A 374 3.18 30.88 -7.86
C ASN A 374 3.21 30.37 -6.41
N GLU A 375 3.59 29.12 -6.22
CA GLU A 375 3.60 28.47 -4.90
C GLU A 375 4.45 29.22 -3.86
N ILE A 376 5.63 29.71 -4.23
CA ILE A 376 6.52 30.45 -3.32
C ILE A 376 5.82 31.71 -2.80
N SER A 377 5.12 32.42 -3.69
CA SER A 377 4.36 33.62 -3.38
C SER A 377 3.16 33.30 -2.49
N LEU A 378 2.37 32.27 -2.83
CA LEU A 378 1.24 31.81 -2.02
C LEU A 378 1.67 31.42 -0.60
N ARG A 379 2.74 30.62 -0.50
CA ARG A 379 3.31 30.18 0.78
C ARG A 379 3.77 31.37 1.62
N LYS A 380 4.44 32.35 1.00
CA LYS A 380 4.88 33.58 1.69
C LYS A 380 3.68 34.39 2.20
N VAL A 381 2.67 34.61 1.36
CA VAL A 381 1.47 35.37 1.73
C VAL A 381 0.72 34.69 2.88
N LEU A 382 0.50 33.37 2.82
CA LEU A 382 -0.17 32.65 3.91
C LEU A 382 0.64 32.69 5.21
N LYS A 383 1.96 32.57 5.15
CA LYS A 383 2.84 32.71 6.33
C LYS A 383 2.77 34.12 6.93
N ASP A 384 2.81 35.15 6.09
CA ASP A 384 2.70 36.54 6.54
C ASP A 384 1.33 36.84 7.15
N LEU A 385 0.26 36.26 6.60
CA LEU A 385 -1.09 36.35 7.16
C LEU A 385 -1.18 35.63 8.50
N ARG A 386 -0.63 34.41 8.60
CA ARG A 386 -0.58 33.64 9.85
C ARG A 386 0.09 34.43 10.97
N ASN A 387 1.26 35.02 10.72
CA ASN A 387 2.02 35.81 11.70
C ASN A 387 1.38 37.14 12.09
N LYS A 388 0.59 37.74 11.19
CA LYS A 388 -0.09 39.03 11.46
C LYS A 388 -1.39 38.86 12.24
N LEU A 389 -2.04 37.72 12.07
CA LEU A 389 -3.35 37.46 12.64
C LEU A 389 -3.26 36.75 13.99
N PHE A 390 -2.20 36.00 14.27
CA PHE A 390 -2.00 35.20 15.48
C PHE A 390 -0.56 35.32 15.94
#